data_AF-A0A7C9ALN6-F1
#
_entry.id   AF-A0A7C9ALN6-F1
#
_cell.length_a   1.000
_cell.length_b   1.000
_cell.length_c   1.000
_cell.angle_alpha   90.00
_cell.angle_beta   90.00
_cell.angle_gamma   90.00
#
_symmetry.space_group_name_H-M   'P 1'
#
loop_
_entity.id
_entity.type
_entity.pdbx_description
1 polymer ?
#
loop_
_entity_poly.entity_id
_entity_poly.type
_entity_poly.pdbx_seq_one_letter_code
_entity_poly.pdbx_strand_id
1 'polypeptide(L)'
;MAIIRTDSPISRRIVSAFLDFLGSVEPAPGVDLEGLEVAKDCLAEVFSLSELPTSDRPEPNLLVNIFSSQEGTQNEAKSTHSEELHGGCSEHSSVDDGPSGASKVQDVAEVREHSKTGESKDELFGQFFDALERINFFRTTPNGDDDQVLLDRATTLFHEAVDEMERSGCRILDRKSLADALKTLGNKAMQSKLYADAIERYTCAVALCENNAVYYCNRAAAYTQMHKYNEAIRDCRKSIEIDPSYSKAYSRLGLAYYAQGNYRDAINKGFRKALELDPNNDAVKENIRVAEQKLQEEQEQRQRYQDTRSDFPGRSA
;
A
#
# COMPACT_ATOMS: atom_id res chain seq x y z
N MET A 1 -11.55 19.73 -20.35
CA MET A 1 -10.08 19.64 -20.54
C MET A 1 -9.45 19.55 -19.16
N ALA A 2 -8.73 18.47 -18.86
CA ALA A 2 -7.97 18.36 -17.62
C ALA A 2 -6.85 19.41 -17.64
N ILE A 3 -6.70 20.18 -16.56
CA ILE A 3 -5.64 21.19 -16.44
C ILE A 3 -4.36 20.42 -16.08
N ILE A 4 -3.46 20.29 -17.05
CA ILE A 4 -2.12 19.72 -16.84
C ILE A 4 -1.34 20.72 -15.97
N ARG A 5 -0.99 20.34 -14.75
CA ARG A 5 -0.17 21.18 -13.89
C ARG A 5 1.30 20.87 -14.14
N THR A 6 2.10 21.88 -14.40
CA THR A 6 3.54 21.75 -14.70
C THR A 6 4.37 21.30 -13.49
N ASP A 7 3.82 21.41 -12.28
CA ASP A 7 4.35 20.89 -11.03
C ASP A 7 4.01 19.41 -10.78
N SER A 8 3.13 18.81 -11.59
CA SER A 8 2.72 17.42 -11.44
C SER A 8 3.82 16.46 -11.90
N PRO A 9 4.22 15.47 -11.08
CA PRO A 9 5.17 14.43 -11.46
C PRO A 9 4.77 13.68 -12.74
N ILE A 10 3.48 13.32 -12.86
CA ILE A 10 2.94 12.64 -14.04
C ILE A 10 3.10 13.52 -15.29
N SER A 11 2.87 14.83 -15.17
CA SER A 11 2.97 15.75 -16.30
C SER A 11 4.43 15.93 -16.75
N ARG A 12 5.37 15.97 -15.81
CA ARG A 12 6.82 15.99 -16.10
C ARG A 12 7.28 14.71 -16.80
N ARG A 13 6.80 13.54 -16.36
CA ARG A 13 7.09 12.24 -17.00
C ARG A 13 6.60 12.17 -18.45
N ILE A 14 5.37 12.61 -18.69
CA ILE A 14 4.79 12.64 -20.05
C ILE A 14 5.62 13.54 -20.97
N VAL A 15 5.99 14.74 -20.50
CA VAL A 15 6.77 15.70 -21.30
C VAL A 15 8.19 15.19 -21.52
N SER A 16 8.84 14.63 -20.50
CA SER A 16 10.18 14.04 -20.63
C SER A 16 10.20 12.92 -21.68
N ALA A 17 9.26 11.97 -21.60
CA ALA A 17 9.15 10.88 -22.57
C ALA A 17 8.87 11.38 -24.00
N PHE A 18 8.08 12.45 -24.13
CA PHE A 18 7.82 13.10 -25.42
C PHE A 18 9.07 13.76 -26.02
N LEU A 19 9.86 14.47 -25.20
CA LEU A 19 11.11 15.08 -25.63
C LEU A 19 12.13 14.01 -26.06
N ASP A 20 12.23 12.91 -25.30
CA ASP A 20 13.09 11.78 -25.66
C ASP A 20 12.68 11.14 -26.99
N PHE A 21 11.38 10.98 -27.22
CA PHE A 21 10.87 10.52 -28.51
C PHE A 21 11.27 11.46 -29.65
N LEU A 22 11.09 12.77 -29.48
CA LEU A 22 11.49 13.76 -30.49
C LEU A 22 13.00 13.75 -30.77
N GLY A 23 13.84 13.39 -29.79
CA GLY A 23 15.27 13.18 -29.97
C GLY A 23 15.63 11.87 -30.68
N SER A 24 14.73 10.88 -30.65
CA SER A 24 14.94 9.54 -31.23
C SER A 24 14.50 9.39 -32.68
N VAL A 25 13.78 10.38 -33.24
CA VAL A 25 13.21 10.33 -34.59
C VAL A 25 13.85 11.34 -35.53
N GLU A 26 14.02 10.95 -36.79
CA GLU A 26 14.45 11.88 -37.84
C GLU A 26 13.26 12.70 -38.37
N PRO A 27 13.31 14.04 -38.33
CA PRO A 27 12.26 14.88 -38.88
C PRO A 27 12.13 14.72 -40.40
N ALA A 28 10.90 14.71 -40.91
CA ALA A 28 10.65 14.65 -42.35
C ALA A 28 11.24 15.89 -43.08
N PRO A 29 11.58 15.77 -44.38
CA PRO A 29 12.05 16.91 -45.17
C PRO A 29 11.02 18.05 -45.18
N GLY A 30 11.46 19.27 -44.83
CA GLY A 30 10.60 20.46 -44.77
C GLY A 30 10.08 20.81 -43.37
N VAL A 31 10.43 20.05 -42.33
CA VAL A 31 10.20 20.45 -40.93
C VAL A 31 11.11 21.61 -40.56
N ASP A 32 10.56 22.61 -39.86
CA ASP A 32 11.31 23.70 -39.24
C ASP A 32 12.06 23.16 -38.02
N LEU A 33 13.35 22.85 -38.21
CA LEU A 33 14.21 22.33 -37.16
C LEU A 33 14.46 23.35 -36.04
N GLU A 34 14.54 24.64 -36.38
CA GLU A 34 14.80 25.71 -35.41
C GLU A 34 13.57 25.92 -34.53
N GLY A 35 12.38 25.99 -35.13
CA GLY A 35 11.11 26.04 -34.40
C GLY A 35 10.86 24.81 -33.54
N LEU A 36 11.25 23.62 -34.00
CA LEU A 36 11.15 22.39 -33.22
C LEU A 36 12.07 22.40 -31.99
N GLU A 37 13.30 22.90 -32.14
CA GLU A 37 14.25 22.99 -31.02
C GLU A 37 13.78 24.00 -29.97
N VAL A 38 13.32 25.18 -30.40
CA VAL A 38 12.72 26.18 -29.50
C VAL A 38 11.52 25.61 -28.73
N ALA A 39 10.70 24.77 -29.38
CA ALA A 39 9.58 24.11 -28.72
C ALA A 39 10.03 23.10 -27.66
N LYS A 40 11.12 22.35 -27.90
CA LYS A 40 11.70 21.45 -26.90
C LYS A 40 12.22 22.21 -25.69
N ASP A 41 12.95 23.30 -25.92
CA ASP A 41 13.51 24.15 -24.86
C ASP A 41 12.40 24.75 -23.99
N CYS A 42 11.36 25.28 -24.63
CA CYS A 42 10.19 25.82 -23.92
C CYS A 42 9.52 24.74 -23.05
N LEU A 43 9.36 23.52 -23.56
CA LEU A 43 8.79 22.41 -22.79
C LEU A 43 9.70 22.00 -21.63
N ALA A 44 11.01 21.92 -21.85
CA ALA A 44 11.96 21.60 -20.80
C ALA A 44 11.96 22.65 -19.67
N GLU A 45 11.94 23.94 -20.03
CA GLU A 45 11.91 25.05 -19.07
C GLU A 45 10.59 25.10 -18.28
N VAL A 46 9.45 25.02 -18.98
CA VAL A 46 8.11 25.08 -18.37
C VAL A 46 7.88 23.95 -17.37
N PHE A 47 8.46 22.78 -17.62
CA PHE A 47 8.37 21.60 -16.74
C PHE A 47 9.57 21.44 -15.81
N SER A 48 10.54 22.37 -15.86
CA SER A 48 11.77 22.37 -15.06
C SER A 48 12.56 21.07 -15.16
N LEU A 49 12.71 20.54 -16.38
CA LEU A 49 13.49 19.34 -16.68
C LEU A 49 14.96 19.76 -16.86
N SER A 50 15.84 19.41 -15.93
CA SER A 50 17.25 19.82 -15.97
C SER A 50 18.07 18.94 -16.93
N GLU A 51 18.85 19.58 -17.80
CA GLU A 51 19.78 18.92 -18.72
C GLU A 51 20.96 18.28 -17.96
N LEU A 52 21.14 16.97 -18.09
CA LEU A 52 22.34 16.26 -17.65
C LEU A 52 23.24 15.93 -18.85
N PRO A 53 24.58 15.97 -18.71
CA PRO A 53 25.51 15.62 -19.77
C PRO A 53 25.33 14.16 -20.21
N THR A 54 25.53 13.92 -21.50
CA THR A 54 25.25 12.71 -22.29
C THR A 54 25.99 11.42 -21.90
N SER A 55 26.48 11.27 -20.66
CA SER A 55 27.37 10.17 -20.26
C SER A 55 26.75 9.11 -19.33
N ASP A 56 25.61 9.35 -18.69
CA ASP A 56 25.00 8.39 -17.75
C ASP A 56 23.46 8.40 -17.85
N ARG A 57 22.91 8.21 -19.06
CA ARG A 57 21.47 7.97 -19.24
C ARG A 57 21.18 6.47 -19.17
N PRO A 58 20.34 5.97 -18.24
CA PRO A 58 19.68 4.68 -18.39
C PRO A 58 18.86 4.69 -19.69
N GLU A 59 18.69 3.54 -20.35
CA GLU A 59 17.93 3.48 -21.61
C GLU A 59 16.56 4.16 -21.46
N PRO A 60 16.24 5.15 -22.30
CA PRO A 60 14.96 5.83 -22.21
C PRO A 60 13.86 4.83 -22.51
N ASN A 61 12.87 4.72 -21.62
CA ASN A 61 11.62 4.02 -21.91
C ASN A 61 10.95 4.75 -23.07
N LEU A 62 11.25 4.31 -24.30
CA LEU A 62 10.68 4.83 -25.53
C LEU A 62 9.16 4.85 -25.41
N LEU A 63 8.52 5.95 -25.79
CA LEU A 63 7.05 6.02 -25.93
C LEU A 63 6.51 4.84 -26.74
N VAL A 64 7.30 4.31 -27.68
CA VAL A 64 7.04 3.07 -28.40
C VAL A 64 6.79 1.90 -27.44
N ASN A 65 7.60 1.69 -26.41
CA ASN A 65 7.40 0.58 -25.46
C ASN A 65 6.13 0.75 -24.62
N ILE A 66 5.71 2.00 -24.36
CA ILE A 66 4.47 2.31 -23.65
C ILE A 66 3.23 2.03 -24.52
N PHE A 67 3.33 2.22 -25.84
CA PHE A 67 2.21 2.01 -26.77
C PHE A 67 2.22 0.64 -27.48
N SER A 68 3.37 -0.03 -27.60
CA SER A 68 3.50 -1.37 -28.17
C SER A 68 2.95 -2.47 -27.27
N SER A 69 2.83 -2.23 -25.96
CA SER A 69 2.16 -3.18 -25.06
C SER A 69 0.64 -3.23 -25.25
N GLN A 70 0.07 -2.34 -26.07
CA GLN A 70 -1.38 -2.24 -26.28
C GLN A 70 -1.86 -2.79 -27.63
N GLU A 71 -0.95 -3.09 -28.57
CA GLU A 71 -1.30 -3.66 -29.89
C GLU A 71 -0.99 -5.17 -30.03
N GLY A 72 -0.40 -5.81 -29.00
CA GLY A 72 -0.02 -7.23 -29.02
C GLY A 72 -1.10 -8.26 -28.69
N THR A 73 -2.37 -7.88 -28.48
CA THR A 73 -3.45 -8.82 -28.09
C THR A 73 -4.46 -9.16 -29.18
N GLN A 74 -4.18 -8.82 -30.45
CA GLN A 74 -5.00 -9.27 -31.58
C GLN A 74 -4.13 -9.62 -32.80
N ASN A 75 -3.55 -10.83 -32.82
CA ASN A 75 -3.34 -11.66 -34.02
C ASN A 75 -2.31 -12.77 -33.78
N GLU A 76 -2.65 -13.78 -32.97
CA GLU A 76 -2.08 -15.14 -33.16
C GLU A 76 -3.18 -16.18 -32.93
N ALA A 77 -4.13 -16.22 -33.86
CA ALA A 77 -5.02 -17.35 -34.04
C ALA A 77 -5.27 -17.53 -35.54
N LYS A 78 -4.28 -18.07 -36.24
CA LYS A 78 -4.42 -18.86 -37.49
C LYS A 78 -3.05 -19.17 -38.08
N SER A 79 -2.64 -20.44 -37.97
CA SER A 79 -2.13 -21.26 -39.08
C SER A 79 -1.24 -22.39 -38.56
N THR A 80 -1.78 -23.61 -38.49
CA THR A 80 -1.20 -24.79 -39.18
C THR A 80 -2.17 -25.99 -39.10
N HIS A 81 -2.82 -26.25 -40.23
CA HIS A 81 -3.18 -27.58 -40.77
C HIS A 81 -1.87 -28.38 -41.01
N SER A 82 -1.71 -29.71 -40.98
CA SER A 82 -2.54 -30.93 -40.98
C SER A 82 -1.64 -32.11 -40.58
N GLU A 83 -2.17 -33.22 -40.05
CA GLU A 83 -1.96 -34.58 -40.63
C GLU A 83 -2.78 -35.66 -39.87
N GLU A 84 -3.24 -36.61 -40.69
CA GLU A 84 -4.08 -37.82 -40.57
C GLU A 84 -3.51 -38.93 -39.63
N LEU A 85 -4.14 -40.03 -39.20
CA LEU A 85 -5.41 -40.76 -39.42
C LEU A 85 -5.54 -41.91 -38.37
N HIS A 86 -6.78 -42.40 -38.19
CA HIS A 86 -7.24 -43.79 -37.89
C HIS A 86 -7.55 -44.34 -36.47
N GLY A 87 -8.81 -44.83 -36.37
CA GLY A 87 -9.31 -46.00 -35.61
C GLY A 87 -10.23 -45.65 -34.43
N GLY A 88 -11.47 -46.13 -34.23
CA GLY A 88 -12.34 -47.10 -34.88
C GLY A 88 -13.36 -47.65 -33.84
N CYS A 89 -14.62 -47.84 -34.26
CA CYS A 89 -15.76 -48.61 -33.65
C CYS A 89 -16.50 -48.02 -32.42
N SER A 90 -17.83 -47.73 -32.53
CA SER A 90 -19.03 -48.61 -32.36
C SER A 90 -19.22 -49.06 -30.89
N GLU A 91 -20.38 -49.02 -30.23
CA GLU A 91 -21.77 -49.20 -30.68
C GLU A 91 -22.76 -49.07 -29.48
N HIS A 92 -24.06 -48.94 -29.79
CA HIS A 92 -25.27 -49.28 -28.99
C HIS A 92 -25.65 -48.45 -27.73
N SER A 93 -26.91 -48.14 -27.41
CA SER A 93 -28.23 -48.14 -28.08
C SER A 93 -29.29 -47.61 -27.07
N SER A 94 -30.21 -46.74 -27.52
CA SER A 94 -31.69 -46.68 -27.29
C SER A 94 -32.30 -47.03 -25.90
N VAL A 95 -33.31 -46.39 -25.29
CA VAL A 95 -34.73 -46.07 -25.66
C VAL A 95 -35.29 -45.25 -24.45
N ASP A 96 -35.84 -44.05 -24.59
CA ASP A 96 -37.27 -43.61 -24.74
C ASP A 96 -38.20 -43.72 -23.50
N ASP A 97 -39.00 -42.65 -23.29
CA ASP A 97 -40.34 -42.53 -22.68
C ASP A 97 -40.54 -41.24 -21.81
N GLY A 98 -41.40 -40.32 -22.30
CA GLY A 98 -42.06 -39.26 -21.51
C GLY A 98 -43.47 -39.68 -21.05
N PRO A 99 -44.45 -38.79 -20.78
CA PRO A 99 -44.40 -37.36 -20.41
C PRO A 99 -45.33 -37.00 -19.22
N SER A 100 -45.43 -35.69 -18.92
CA SER A 100 -46.58 -34.96 -18.31
C SER A 100 -46.53 -34.60 -16.81
N GLY A 101 -46.75 -33.32 -16.51
CA GLY A 101 -47.09 -32.82 -15.17
C GLY A 101 -46.81 -31.32 -14.99
N ALA A 102 -47.86 -30.50 -14.96
CA ALA A 102 -47.83 -29.04 -15.06
C ALA A 102 -47.44 -28.27 -13.77
N SER A 103 -47.06 -27.00 -14.00
CA SER A 103 -47.27 -25.82 -13.13
C SER A 103 -46.47 -25.68 -11.83
N LYS A 104 -45.52 -24.73 -11.81
CA LYS A 104 -45.70 -23.42 -11.12
C LYS A 104 -44.47 -22.52 -11.27
N VAL A 105 -44.77 -21.29 -11.64
CA VAL A 105 -43.92 -20.10 -11.54
C VAL A 105 -43.54 -19.90 -10.08
N GLN A 106 -42.24 -19.78 -9.80
CA GLN A 106 -41.77 -19.02 -8.66
C GLN A 106 -40.37 -18.48 -8.95
N ASP A 107 -40.32 -17.15 -9.05
CA ASP A 107 -39.11 -16.35 -9.07
C ASP A 107 -38.18 -16.78 -7.93
N VAL A 108 -37.07 -17.40 -8.28
CA VAL A 108 -35.88 -17.38 -7.43
C VAL A 108 -34.94 -16.42 -8.12
N ALA A 109 -34.86 -15.21 -7.56
CA ALA A 109 -33.82 -14.26 -7.88
C ALA A 109 -32.48 -14.94 -7.57
N GLU A 110 -31.89 -15.47 -8.62
CA GLU A 110 -30.56 -16.05 -8.64
C GLU A 110 -29.60 -14.90 -8.28
N VAL A 111 -29.17 -14.91 -7.00
CA VAL A 111 -27.97 -14.19 -6.61
C VAL A 111 -26.87 -14.80 -7.48
N ARG A 112 -26.52 -14.07 -8.53
CA ARG A 112 -25.35 -14.32 -9.37
C ARG A 112 -24.14 -14.27 -8.43
N GLU A 113 -23.80 -15.41 -7.84
CA GLU A 113 -22.47 -15.65 -7.31
C GLU A 113 -21.55 -15.47 -8.51
N HIS A 114 -20.90 -14.31 -8.54
CA HIS A 114 -19.81 -14.06 -9.45
C HIS A 114 -18.72 -15.02 -9.02
N SER A 115 -18.58 -16.10 -9.78
CA SER A 115 -17.40 -16.96 -9.77
C SER A 115 -16.18 -16.05 -9.89
N LYS A 116 -15.53 -15.75 -8.75
CA LYS A 116 -14.35 -14.90 -8.70
C LYS A 116 -13.18 -15.63 -9.37
N THR A 117 -13.06 -15.46 -10.68
CA THR A 117 -11.78 -15.58 -11.36
C THR A 117 -10.85 -14.54 -10.72
N GLY A 118 -9.79 -15.00 -10.04
CA GLY A 118 -8.79 -14.10 -9.45
C GLY A 118 -8.15 -13.20 -10.51
N GLU A 119 -7.62 -12.07 -10.08
CA GLU A 119 -6.88 -11.12 -10.92
C GLU A 119 -5.57 -11.78 -11.40
N SER A 120 -5.07 -11.36 -12.56
CA SER A 120 -3.75 -11.80 -13.02
C SER A 120 -2.64 -11.20 -12.13
N LYS A 121 -1.46 -11.83 -12.08
CA LYS A 121 -0.31 -11.29 -11.33
C LYS A 121 0.09 -9.89 -11.83
N ASP A 122 0.05 -9.67 -13.14
CA ASP A 122 0.43 -8.40 -13.77
C ASP A 122 -0.58 -7.28 -13.44
N GLU A 123 -1.87 -7.60 -13.46
CA GLU A 123 -2.92 -6.66 -13.04
C GLU A 123 -2.78 -6.30 -11.56
N LEU A 124 -2.53 -7.29 -10.71
CA LEU A 124 -2.31 -7.08 -9.28
C LEU A 124 -1.02 -6.28 -9.00
N PHE A 125 0.01 -6.45 -9.83
CA PHE A 125 1.24 -5.64 -9.78
C PHE A 125 0.94 -4.17 -10.08
N GLY A 126 0.18 -3.89 -11.15
CA GLY A 126 -0.26 -2.53 -11.48
C GLY A 126 -1.04 -1.89 -10.33
N GLN A 127 -2.05 -2.60 -9.79
CA GLN A 127 -2.83 -2.12 -8.64
C GLN A 127 -1.98 -1.85 -7.39
N PHE A 128 -0.92 -2.64 -7.19
CA PHE A 128 0.02 -2.44 -6.11
C PHE A 128 0.82 -1.14 -6.27
N PHE A 129 1.38 -0.90 -7.45
CA PHE A 129 2.12 0.34 -7.72
C PHE A 129 1.21 1.57 -7.68
N ASP A 130 0.01 1.50 -8.24
CA ASP A 130 -0.99 2.56 -8.13
C ASP A 130 -1.33 2.87 -6.66
N ALA A 131 -1.44 1.83 -5.82
CA ALA A 131 -1.67 2.01 -4.39
C ALA A 131 -0.49 2.72 -3.70
N LEU A 132 0.76 2.38 -4.07
CA LEU A 132 1.96 3.00 -3.52
C LEU A 132 2.14 4.46 -3.98
N GLU A 133 1.77 4.79 -5.21
CA GLU A 133 1.82 6.16 -5.72
C GLU A 133 0.86 7.07 -4.94
N ARG A 134 -0.36 6.60 -4.62
CA ARG A 134 -1.35 7.38 -3.84
C ARG A 134 -0.87 7.77 -2.45
N ILE A 135 0.07 7.01 -1.87
CA ILE A 135 0.67 7.33 -0.56
C ILE A 135 2.02 8.05 -0.67
N ASN A 136 2.41 8.48 -1.87
CA ASN A 136 3.72 9.07 -2.18
C ASN A 136 4.88 8.20 -1.67
N PHE A 137 4.79 6.88 -1.90
CA PHE A 137 5.83 5.94 -1.49
C PHE A 137 7.15 6.23 -2.21
N PHE A 138 7.08 6.52 -3.51
CA PHE A 138 8.23 6.88 -4.33
C PHE A 138 8.58 8.35 -4.11
N ARG A 139 9.86 8.63 -3.87
CA ARG A 139 10.38 9.99 -3.90
C ARG A 139 10.77 10.31 -5.32
N THR A 140 10.31 11.44 -5.82
CA THR A 140 10.89 12.01 -7.03
C THR A 140 12.24 12.59 -6.67
N THR A 141 13.26 12.18 -7.41
CA THR A 141 14.56 12.85 -7.39
C THR A 141 14.39 14.30 -7.87
N PRO A 142 15.33 15.21 -7.56
CA PRO A 142 15.30 16.58 -8.07
C PRO A 142 15.15 16.67 -9.60
N ASN A 143 15.55 15.62 -10.32
CA ASN A 143 15.51 15.50 -11.77
C ASN A 143 14.13 15.05 -12.30
N GLY A 144 13.19 14.72 -11.41
CA GLY A 144 11.86 14.24 -11.79
C GLY A 144 11.78 12.73 -12.03
N ASP A 145 12.91 12.01 -11.97
CA ASP A 145 12.94 10.55 -12.04
C ASP A 145 12.53 9.94 -10.70
N ASP A 146 11.82 8.81 -10.76
CA ASP A 146 11.49 8.01 -9.58
C ASP A 146 12.77 7.42 -8.97
N ASP A 147 12.86 7.38 -7.64
CA ASP A 147 13.96 6.74 -6.93
C ASP A 147 14.01 5.23 -7.28
N GLN A 148 14.95 4.85 -8.16
CA GLN A 148 15.11 3.49 -8.66
C GLN A 148 15.27 2.47 -7.52
N VAL A 149 15.89 2.86 -6.41
CA VAL A 149 16.06 1.99 -5.23
C VAL A 149 14.69 1.68 -4.61
N LEU A 150 13.79 2.66 -4.56
CA LEU A 150 12.42 2.46 -4.06
C LEU A 150 11.56 1.65 -5.03
N LEU A 151 11.77 1.79 -6.35
CA LEU A 151 11.10 0.97 -7.36
C LEU A 151 11.51 -0.51 -7.24
N ASP A 152 12.82 -0.78 -7.18
CA ASP A 152 13.35 -2.13 -7.01
C ASP A 152 12.89 -2.74 -5.68
N ARG A 153 12.84 -1.92 -4.62
CA ARG A 153 12.33 -2.33 -3.32
C ARG A 153 10.84 -2.66 -3.36
N ALA A 154 10.01 -1.81 -3.95
CA ALA A 154 8.58 -2.06 -4.11
C ALA A 154 8.32 -3.34 -4.92
N THR A 155 9.08 -3.53 -6.01
CA THR A 155 9.04 -4.74 -6.84
C THR A 155 9.37 -5.97 -6.01
N THR A 156 10.42 -5.91 -5.19
CA THR A 156 10.81 -7.01 -4.28
C THR A 156 9.70 -7.32 -3.28
N LEU A 157 9.12 -6.30 -2.64
CA LEU A 157 8.05 -6.46 -1.66
C LEU A 157 6.81 -7.13 -2.24
N PHE A 158 6.47 -6.81 -3.49
CA PHE A 158 5.37 -7.44 -4.22
C PHE A 158 5.63 -8.93 -4.43
N HIS A 159 6.78 -9.29 -5.00
CA HIS A 159 7.09 -10.69 -5.31
C HIS A 159 7.15 -11.55 -4.04
N GLU A 160 7.78 -11.05 -2.97
CA GLU A 160 7.79 -11.75 -1.69
C GLU A 160 6.39 -11.94 -1.09
N ALA A 161 5.48 -10.98 -1.30
CA ALA A 161 4.09 -11.09 -0.87
C ALA A 161 3.31 -12.12 -1.71
N VAL A 162 3.49 -12.14 -3.03
CA VAL A 162 2.91 -13.16 -3.91
C VAL A 162 3.43 -14.55 -3.54
N ASP A 163 4.73 -14.70 -3.30
CA ASP A 163 5.29 -15.97 -2.84
C ASP A 163 4.69 -16.40 -1.49
N GLU A 164 4.46 -15.46 -0.56
CA GLU A 164 3.80 -15.76 0.70
C GLU A 164 2.35 -16.21 0.50
N MET A 165 1.62 -15.60 -0.44
CA MET A 165 0.27 -16.03 -0.81
C MET A 165 0.30 -17.48 -1.32
N GLU A 166 1.24 -17.81 -2.20
CA GLU A 166 1.40 -19.16 -2.74
C GLU A 166 1.77 -20.18 -1.65
N ARG A 167 2.73 -19.84 -0.76
CA ARG A 167 3.11 -20.68 0.39
C ARG A 167 1.94 -20.92 1.35
N SER A 168 1.05 -19.95 1.51
CA SER A 168 -0.15 -20.08 2.36
C SER A 168 -1.28 -20.88 1.70
N GLY A 169 -1.13 -21.27 0.43
CA GLY A 169 -2.15 -21.98 -0.34
C GLY A 169 -3.30 -21.08 -0.80
N CYS A 170 -3.08 -19.77 -0.87
CA CYS A 170 -4.09 -18.83 -1.36
C CYS A 170 -4.36 -19.07 -2.84
N ARG A 171 -5.62 -19.35 -3.19
CA ARG A 171 -6.04 -19.66 -4.57
C ARG A 171 -6.60 -18.47 -5.33
N ILE A 172 -6.89 -17.37 -4.62
CA ILE A 172 -7.48 -16.16 -5.17
C ILE A 172 -6.41 -15.09 -5.08
N LEU A 173 -5.95 -14.63 -6.24
CA LEU A 173 -5.10 -13.44 -6.34
C LEU A 173 -6.03 -12.23 -6.38
N ASP A 174 -6.04 -11.45 -5.30
CA ASP A 174 -6.74 -10.17 -5.25
C ASP A 174 -6.00 -9.17 -4.34
N ARG A 175 -6.37 -7.89 -4.45
CA ARG A 175 -5.80 -6.82 -3.63
C ARG A 175 -5.80 -7.10 -2.12
N LYS A 176 -6.84 -7.77 -1.61
CA LYS A 176 -7.01 -8.05 -0.17
C LYS A 176 -6.07 -9.16 0.30
N SER A 177 -5.97 -10.25 -0.45
CA SER A 177 -5.10 -11.37 -0.16
C SER A 177 -3.63 -10.97 -0.23
N LEU A 178 -3.25 -10.09 -1.17
CA LEU A 178 -1.92 -9.47 -1.21
C LEU A 178 -1.64 -8.63 0.03
N ALA A 179 -2.60 -7.79 0.45
CA ALA A 179 -2.46 -6.99 1.66
C ALA A 179 -2.32 -7.87 2.93
N ASP A 180 -3.06 -8.98 3.00
CA ASP A 180 -2.97 -9.94 4.10
C ASP A 180 -1.64 -10.70 4.11
N ALA A 181 -1.07 -11.01 2.95
CA ALA A 181 0.27 -11.58 2.83
C ALA A 181 1.34 -10.59 3.29
N LEU A 182 1.27 -9.32 2.86
CA LEU A 182 2.15 -8.25 3.35
C LEU A 182 2.04 -8.06 4.87
N LYS A 183 0.84 -8.07 5.43
CA LYS A 183 0.65 -8.08 6.89
C LYS A 183 1.35 -9.29 7.54
N THR A 184 1.22 -10.48 6.95
CA THR A 184 1.86 -11.69 7.48
C THR A 184 3.38 -11.59 7.46
N LEU A 185 3.97 -11.10 6.37
CA LEU A 185 5.40 -10.82 6.29
C LEU A 185 5.84 -9.74 7.29
N GLY A 186 5.03 -8.68 7.46
CA GLY A 186 5.25 -7.68 8.50
C GLY A 186 5.23 -8.27 9.91
N ASN A 187 4.33 -9.22 10.19
CA ASN A 187 4.29 -9.94 11.47
C ASN A 187 5.56 -10.79 11.67
N LYS A 188 6.06 -11.47 10.63
CA LYS A 188 7.33 -12.20 10.68
C LYS A 188 8.51 -11.26 10.97
N ALA A 189 8.55 -10.12 10.28
CA ALA A 189 9.56 -9.09 10.54
C ALA A 189 9.49 -8.54 11.98
N MET A 190 8.30 -8.34 12.54
CA MET A 190 8.11 -7.97 13.95
C MET A 190 8.68 -9.01 14.92
N GLN A 191 8.45 -10.31 14.65
CA GLN A 191 9.00 -11.39 15.47
C GLN A 191 10.53 -11.44 15.41
N SER A 192 11.09 -11.17 14.22
CA SER A 192 12.54 -11.03 14.00
C SER A 192 13.12 -9.69 14.46
N LYS A 193 12.31 -8.80 15.05
CA LYS A 193 12.69 -7.44 15.48
C LYS A 193 13.19 -6.51 14.35
N LEU A 194 12.89 -6.85 13.11
CA LEU A 194 13.15 -6.00 11.94
C LEU A 194 12.03 -4.98 11.78
N TYR A 195 12.01 -3.98 12.67
CA TYR A 195 10.87 -3.06 12.78
C TYR A 195 10.72 -2.14 11.57
N ALA A 196 11.82 -1.74 10.93
CA ALA A 196 11.77 -0.93 9.71
C ALA A 196 11.10 -1.69 8.55
N ASP A 197 11.52 -2.94 8.32
CA ASP A 197 10.89 -3.82 7.32
C ASP A 197 9.42 -4.08 7.65
N ALA A 198 9.08 -4.29 8.93
CA ALA A 198 7.69 -4.46 9.35
C ALA A 198 6.84 -3.23 9.00
N ILE A 199 7.33 -2.02 9.27
CA ILE A 199 6.64 -0.77 8.93
C ILE A 199 6.39 -0.68 7.42
N GLU A 200 7.39 -1.02 6.62
CA GLU A 200 7.29 -0.97 5.16
C GLU A 200 6.21 -1.93 4.65
N ARG A 201 6.24 -3.18 5.10
CA ARG A 201 5.22 -4.20 4.77
C ARG A 201 3.81 -3.77 5.16
N TYR A 202 3.63 -3.29 6.39
CA TYR A 202 2.33 -2.81 6.83
C TYR A 202 1.90 -1.56 6.07
N THR A 203 2.84 -0.71 5.65
CA THR A 203 2.53 0.47 4.83
C THR A 203 1.99 0.07 3.47
N CYS A 204 2.62 -0.90 2.81
CA CYS A 204 2.11 -1.49 1.58
C CYS A 204 0.71 -2.13 1.79
N ALA A 205 0.51 -2.87 2.89
CA ALA A 205 -0.79 -3.45 3.21
C ALA A 205 -1.88 -2.39 3.43
N VAL A 206 -1.56 -1.28 4.11
CA VAL A 206 -2.45 -0.13 4.28
C VAL A 206 -2.76 0.55 2.95
N ALA A 207 -1.77 0.72 2.07
CA ALA A 207 -1.97 1.30 0.74
C ALA A 207 -2.96 0.45 -0.09
N LEU A 208 -2.89 -0.87 0.03
CA LEU A 208 -3.80 -1.79 -0.62
C LEU A 208 -5.19 -1.82 0.05
N CYS A 209 -5.30 -1.75 1.37
CA CYS A 209 -6.62 -1.71 2.02
C CYS A 209 -6.63 -0.70 3.17
N GLU A 210 -7.05 0.52 2.85
CA GLU A 210 -7.06 1.65 3.78
C GLU A 210 -8.10 1.53 4.90
N ASN A 211 -9.09 0.64 4.74
CA ASN A 211 -10.19 0.45 5.69
C ASN A 211 -10.00 -0.82 6.55
N ASN A 212 -8.76 -1.24 6.80
CA ASN A 212 -8.47 -2.38 7.68
C ASN A 212 -7.79 -1.93 8.98
N ALA A 213 -8.54 -1.96 10.08
CA ALA A 213 -8.05 -1.55 11.40
C ALA A 213 -6.81 -2.33 11.87
N VAL A 214 -6.68 -3.60 11.48
CA VAL A 214 -5.57 -4.47 11.90
C VAL A 214 -4.23 -3.99 11.33
N TYR A 215 -4.21 -3.50 10.09
CA TYR A 215 -2.96 -3.10 9.44
C TYR A 215 -2.35 -1.86 10.11
N TYR A 216 -3.18 -0.84 10.40
CA TYR A 216 -2.74 0.32 11.17
C TYR A 216 -2.34 -0.06 12.59
N CYS A 217 -3.14 -0.87 13.28
CA CYS A 217 -2.80 -1.33 14.63
C CYS A 217 -1.44 -2.03 14.65
N ASN A 218 -1.16 -2.89 13.66
CA ASN A 218 0.11 -3.58 13.51
C ASN A 218 1.28 -2.65 13.21
N ARG A 219 1.12 -1.71 12.28
CA ARG A 219 2.14 -0.70 11.99
C ARG A 219 2.42 0.20 13.19
N ALA A 220 1.40 0.54 13.97
CA ALA A 220 1.57 1.31 15.20
C ALA A 220 2.50 0.63 16.22
N ALA A 221 2.43 -0.71 16.36
CA ALA A 221 3.36 -1.39 17.25
C ALA A 221 4.80 -1.33 16.72
N ALA A 222 5.00 -1.47 15.42
CA ALA A 222 6.32 -1.35 14.82
C ALA A 222 6.89 0.07 15.04
N TYR A 223 6.06 1.10 14.88
CA TYR A 223 6.43 2.48 15.20
C TYR A 223 6.80 2.68 16.67
N THR A 224 6.03 2.12 17.61
CA THR A 224 6.37 2.19 19.05
C THR A 224 7.73 1.55 19.34
N GLN A 225 8.06 0.42 18.72
CA GLN A 225 9.37 -0.23 18.90
C GLN A 225 10.53 0.58 18.30
N MET A 226 10.26 1.45 17.32
CA MET A 226 11.24 2.40 16.78
C MET A 226 11.22 3.77 17.49
N HIS A 227 10.52 3.88 18.63
CA HIS A 227 10.34 5.14 19.36
C HIS A 227 9.64 6.27 18.56
N LYS A 228 8.95 5.92 17.46
CA LYS A 228 8.17 6.83 16.61
C LYS A 228 6.74 6.97 17.16
N TYR A 229 6.63 7.53 18.36
CA TYR A 229 5.39 7.47 19.12
C TYR A 229 4.24 8.29 18.52
N ASN A 230 4.54 9.40 17.84
CA ASN A 230 3.51 10.24 17.22
C ASN A 230 2.85 9.52 16.03
N GLU A 231 3.64 8.80 15.24
CA GLU A 231 3.19 7.96 14.14
C GLU A 231 2.37 6.77 14.68
N ALA A 232 2.84 6.14 15.76
CA ALA A 232 2.09 5.07 16.43
C ALA A 232 0.72 5.55 16.93
N ILE A 233 0.64 6.72 17.55
CA ILE A 233 -0.62 7.32 18.00
C ILE A 233 -1.55 7.61 16.83
N ARG A 234 -1.03 8.15 15.72
CA ARG A 234 -1.82 8.44 14.51
C ARG A 234 -2.42 7.16 13.95
N ASP A 235 -1.63 6.11 13.82
CA ASP A 235 -2.10 4.81 13.33
C ASP A 235 -3.10 4.15 14.29
N CYS A 236 -2.88 4.22 15.61
CA CYS A 236 -3.84 3.70 16.58
C CYS A 236 -5.19 4.42 16.48
N ARG A 237 -5.17 5.76 16.34
CA ARG A 237 -6.40 6.54 16.15
C ARG A 237 -7.12 6.17 14.85
N LYS A 238 -6.39 5.99 13.74
CA LYS A 238 -7.00 5.55 12.48
C LYS A 238 -7.58 4.14 12.59
N SER A 239 -6.89 3.24 13.29
CA SER A 239 -7.40 1.90 13.58
C SER A 239 -8.72 1.95 14.37
N ILE A 240 -8.80 2.80 15.40
CA ILE A 240 -9.99 3.02 16.22
C ILE A 240 -11.13 3.68 15.42
N GLU A 241 -10.82 4.60 14.51
CA GLU A 241 -11.80 5.22 13.61
C GLU A 241 -12.45 4.17 12.69
N ILE A 242 -11.66 3.22 12.20
CA ILE A 242 -12.14 2.12 11.34
C ILE A 242 -12.93 1.08 12.15
N ASP A 243 -12.40 0.66 13.31
CA ASP A 243 -13.07 -0.29 14.20
C ASP A 243 -13.00 0.20 15.66
N PRO A 244 -14.06 0.89 16.13
CA PRO A 244 -14.15 1.38 17.50
C PRO A 244 -14.21 0.29 18.57
N SER A 245 -14.45 -0.97 18.18
CA SER A 245 -14.49 -2.12 19.09
C SER A 245 -13.14 -2.85 19.21
N TYR A 246 -12.13 -2.41 18.45
CA TYR A 246 -10.85 -3.10 18.41
C TYR A 246 -9.96 -2.80 19.64
N SER A 247 -10.19 -3.54 20.72
CA SER A 247 -9.49 -3.36 22.02
C SER A 247 -7.96 -3.25 21.89
N LYS A 248 -7.34 -4.03 20.99
CA LYS A 248 -5.88 -4.02 20.76
C LYS A 248 -5.36 -2.65 20.30
N ALA A 249 -6.15 -1.89 19.53
CA ALA A 249 -5.77 -0.55 19.08
C ALA A 249 -5.75 0.45 20.24
N TYR A 250 -6.72 0.38 21.16
CA TYR A 250 -6.71 1.19 22.39
C TYR A 250 -5.56 0.82 23.33
N SER A 251 -5.27 -0.47 23.47
CA SER A 251 -4.13 -0.93 24.28
C SER A 251 -2.80 -0.37 23.73
N ARG A 252 -2.62 -0.40 22.40
CA ARG A 252 -1.44 0.19 21.74
C ARG A 252 -1.39 1.70 21.82
N LEU A 253 -2.55 2.37 21.73
CA LEU A 253 -2.64 3.82 21.96
C LEU A 253 -2.16 4.19 23.37
N GLY A 254 -2.60 3.42 24.38
CA GLY A 254 -2.15 3.56 25.76
C GLY A 254 -0.65 3.40 25.89
N LEU A 255 -0.08 2.34 25.31
CA LEU A 255 1.37 2.10 25.32
C LEU A 255 2.16 3.22 24.64
N ALA A 256 1.67 3.76 23.53
CA ALA A 256 2.35 4.85 22.83
C ALA A 256 2.37 6.15 23.65
N TYR A 257 1.27 6.51 24.30
CA TYR A 257 1.26 7.65 25.24
C TYR A 257 2.13 7.41 26.48
N TYR A 258 2.10 6.19 27.02
CA TYR A 258 2.93 5.81 28.16
C TYR A 258 4.42 5.98 27.82
N ALA A 259 4.84 5.53 26.63
CA ALA A 259 6.21 5.66 26.16
C ALA A 259 6.62 7.12 25.87
N GLN A 260 5.67 8.03 25.63
CA GLN A 260 5.90 9.48 25.60
C GLN A 260 5.99 10.13 26.99
N GLY A 261 5.78 9.38 28.08
CA GLY A 261 5.65 9.92 29.42
C GLY A 261 4.28 10.57 29.70
N ASN A 262 3.33 10.50 28.77
CA ASN A 262 1.99 11.04 28.98
C ASN A 262 1.08 10.00 29.65
N TYR A 263 1.38 9.69 30.90
CA TYR A 263 0.72 8.61 31.67
C TYR A 263 -0.78 8.84 31.85
N ARG A 264 -1.19 10.11 32.04
CA ARG A 264 -2.60 10.46 32.17
C ARG A 264 -3.39 10.14 30.90
N ASP A 265 -2.85 10.45 29.72
CA ASP A 265 -3.52 10.11 28.46
C ASP A 265 -3.45 8.62 28.16
N ALA A 266 -2.36 7.94 28.53
CA ALA A 266 -2.24 6.49 28.39
C ALA A 266 -3.41 5.76 29.06
N ILE A 267 -3.71 6.13 30.31
CA ILE A 267 -4.82 5.56 31.08
C ILE A 267 -6.17 5.96 30.48
N ASN A 268 -6.40 7.27 30.28
CA ASN A 268 -7.73 7.79 29.98
C ASN A 268 -8.17 7.57 28.53
N LYS A 269 -7.25 7.69 27.57
CA LYS A 269 -7.55 7.60 26.12
C LYS A 269 -7.30 6.20 25.56
N GLY A 270 -6.42 5.42 26.19
CA GLY A 270 -6.04 4.08 25.73
C GLY A 270 -6.54 2.98 26.67
N PHE A 271 -5.83 2.75 27.76
CA PHE A 271 -5.97 1.53 28.54
C PHE A 271 -7.36 1.31 29.16
N ARG A 272 -8.02 2.35 29.67
CA ARG A 272 -9.36 2.19 30.25
C ARG A 272 -10.37 1.69 29.22
N LYS A 273 -10.32 2.21 27.99
CA LYS A 273 -11.21 1.77 26.91
C LYS A 273 -10.84 0.36 26.41
N ALA A 274 -9.56 0.04 26.35
CA ALA A 274 -9.10 -1.33 26.05
C ALA A 274 -9.65 -2.34 27.07
N LEU A 275 -9.61 -2.00 28.37
CA LEU A 275 -10.12 -2.85 29.44
C LEU A 275 -11.66 -2.94 29.45
N GLU A 276 -12.36 -1.87 29.08
CA GLU A 276 -13.81 -1.88 28.91
C GLU A 276 -14.23 -2.88 27.81
N LEU A 277 -13.49 -2.90 26.70
CA LEU A 277 -13.74 -3.79 25.56
C LEU A 277 -13.26 -5.24 25.79
N ASP A 278 -12.21 -5.42 26.58
CA ASP A 278 -11.65 -6.73 26.96
C ASP A 278 -11.29 -6.77 28.46
N PRO A 279 -12.29 -7.04 29.34
CA PRO A 279 -12.10 -6.99 30.80
C PRO A 279 -11.12 -8.03 31.36
N ASN A 280 -10.84 -9.08 30.59
CA ASN A 280 -9.96 -10.18 31.00
C ASN A 280 -8.51 -9.96 30.55
N ASN A 281 -8.19 -8.80 29.97
CA ASN A 281 -6.84 -8.50 29.51
C ASN A 281 -5.89 -8.13 30.66
N ASP A 282 -5.22 -9.12 31.23
CA ASP A 282 -4.31 -8.90 32.37
C ASP A 282 -3.13 -7.98 32.03
N ALA A 283 -2.65 -8.01 30.77
CA ALA A 283 -1.60 -7.09 30.33
C ALA A 283 -2.05 -5.62 30.37
N VAL A 284 -3.31 -5.33 29.98
CA VAL A 284 -3.86 -3.97 30.09
C VAL A 284 -4.04 -3.55 31.55
N LYS A 285 -4.50 -4.46 32.43
CA LYS A 285 -4.63 -4.16 33.87
C LYS A 285 -3.28 -3.78 34.47
N GLU A 286 -2.23 -4.55 34.17
CA GLU A 286 -0.88 -4.26 34.65
C GLU A 286 -0.36 -2.93 34.07
N ASN A 287 -0.59 -2.67 32.78
CA ASN A 287 -0.21 -1.38 32.17
C ASN A 287 -0.90 -0.18 32.83
N ILE A 288 -2.17 -0.30 33.23
CA ILE A 288 -2.88 0.74 34.00
C ILE A 288 -2.19 0.96 35.34
N ARG A 289 -1.94 -0.11 36.09
CA ARG A 289 -1.29 -0.03 37.41
C ARG A 289 0.08 0.66 37.32
N VAL A 290 0.89 0.26 36.35
CA VAL A 290 2.22 0.84 36.12
C VAL A 290 2.12 2.31 35.69
N ALA A 291 1.15 2.67 34.85
CA ALA A 291 0.89 4.05 34.46
C ALA A 291 0.42 4.93 35.62
N GLU A 292 -0.43 4.39 36.50
CA GLU A 292 -0.91 5.08 37.70
C GLU A 292 0.24 5.35 38.68
N GLN A 293 1.11 4.36 38.91
CA GLN A 293 2.31 4.55 39.73
C GLN A 293 3.21 5.66 39.17
N LYS A 294 3.48 5.63 37.86
CA LYS A 294 4.30 6.66 37.21
C LYS A 294 3.69 8.06 37.31
N LEU A 295 2.37 8.16 37.14
CA LEU A 295 1.66 9.42 37.28
C LEU A 295 1.71 9.96 38.71
N GLN A 296 1.63 9.08 39.71
CA GLN A 296 1.76 9.47 41.11
C GLN A 296 3.19 9.94 41.44
N GLU A 297 4.21 9.22 40.97
CA GLU A 297 5.62 9.61 41.10
C GLU A 297 5.87 11.03 40.53
N GLU A 298 5.30 11.36 39.36
CA GLU A 298 5.39 12.70 38.78
C GLU A 298 4.70 13.78 39.62
N GLN A 299 3.56 13.47 40.22
CA GLN A 299 2.82 14.41 41.07
C GLN A 299 3.57 14.69 42.37
N GLU A 300 4.12 13.65 43.01
CA GLU A 300 4.91 13.78 44.23
C GLU A 300 6.20 14.56 44.01
N GLN A 301 6.89 14.31 42.89
CA GLN A 301 8.07 15.08 42.51
C GLN A 301 7.73 16.56 42.27
N ARG A 302 6.61 16.83 41.60
CA ARG A 302 6.15 18.20 41.36
C ARG A 302 5.80 18.91 42.65
N GLN A 303 5.12 18.24 43.58
CA GLN A 303 4.77 18.80 44.88
C GLN A 303 6.03 19.13 45.70
N ARG A 304 6.97 18.18 45.79
CA ARG A 304 8.27 18.41 46.45
C ARG A 304 9.03 19.60 45.88
N TYR A 305 9.01 19.76 44.57
CA TYR A 305 9.64 20.91 43.91
C TYR A 305 8.93 22.24 44.21
N GLN A 306 7.60 22.22 44.35
CA GLN A 306 6.84 23.41 44.75
C GLN A 306 7.11 23.78 46.22
N ASP A 307 7.10 22.80 47.12
CA ASP A 307 7.34 23.01 48.56
C ASP A 307 8.74 23.58 48.82
N THR A 308 9.77 23.02 48.16
CA THR A 308 11.16 23.54 48.25
C THR A 308 11.32 24.94 47.66
N ARG A 309 10.50 25.34 46.69
CA ARG A 309 10.50 26.70 46.12
C ARG A 309 9.77 27.70 47.02
N SER A 310 8.72 27.29 47.73
CA SER A 310 8.01 28.15 48.69
C SER A 310 8.80 28.39 49.98
N ASP A 311 9.68 27.47 50.39
CA ASP A 311 10.54 27.63 51.57
C ASP A 311 11.70 28.64 51.36
N PHE A 312 11.98 29.04 50.11
CA PHE A 312 12.93 30.10 49.78
C PHE A 312 12.29 31.24 48.98
N PRO A 313 11.40 32.06 49.60
CA PRO A 313 10.82 33.22 48.94
C PRO A 313 11.82 34.37 48.95
N GLY A 314 12.81 34.36 48.05
CA GLY A 314 13.65 35.54 47.81
C GLY A 314 15.13 35.26 47.53
N ARG A 315 15.46 35.08 46.26
CA ARG A 315 16.64 35.68 45.63
C ARG A 315 16.27 36.08 44.20
N SER A 316 15.47 37.13 44.08
CA SER A 316 15.47 37.94 42.86
C SER A 316 16.82 38.66 42.79
N ALA A 317 17.60 38.34 41.76
CA ALA A 317 18.72 39.16 41.32
C ALA A 317 18.18 40.32 40.46
#